data_AF-S5IZZ5-F1
#
_entry.id   AF-S5IZZ5-F1
#
_cell.length_a   1.000
_cell.length_b   1.000
_cell.length_c   1.000
_cell.angle_alpha   90.00
_cell.angle_beta   90.00
_cell.angle_gamma   90.00
#
_symmetry.space_group_name_H-M   'P 1'
#
loop_
_entity.id
_entity.type
_entity.pdbx_description
1 polymer ?
#
loop_
_entity_poly.entity_id
_entity_poly.type
_entity_poly.pdbx_seq_one_letter_code
_entity_poly.pdbx_strand_id
1 'polypeptide(L)'
;QWYWSYEYTDFWSIGSESAVEFDAYMIPETELEMGHFRLLDVDNRTVVPLNTHIRVLISSADVLHSWTVPSLGVKADAVPGRLNQVKFIAQRPGLYFGQCSEICGANHSFMPIVMEVVSTNDFLNWVLCFQE
;
A
#
# COMPACT_ATOMS: atom_id res chain seq x y z
N GLN A 1 -10.46 10.10 -0.90
CA GLN A 1 -10.33 10.55 0.51
C GLN A 1 -11.24 9.71 1.40
N TRP A 2 -10.82 9.11 2.52
CA TRP A 2 -9.50 9.01 3.16
C TRP A 2 -9.08 7.55 3.26
N TYR A 3 -8.37 7.07 2.24
CA TYR A 3 -7.91 5.70 2.09
C TYR A 3 -6.84 5.69 1.00
N TRP A 4 -6.17 4.56 0.82
CA TRP A 4 -5.23 4.34 -0.27
C TRP A 4 -5.76 3.29 -1.23
N SER A 5 -5.72 3.54 -2.53
CA SER A 5 -5.96 2.51 -3.55
C SER A 5 -4.62 2.05 -4.11
N TYR A 6 -4.49 0.75 -4.32
CA TYR A 6 -3.31 0.13 -4.93
C TYR A 6 -3.69 -0.58 -6.21
N GLU A 7 -2.85 -0.44 -7.23
CA GLU A 7 -3.04 -1.04 -8.54
C GLU A 7 -1.75 -1.75 -8.97
N TYR A 8 -1.87 -3.01 -9.40
CA TYR A 8 -0.78 -3.83 -9.92
C TYR A 8 -1.12 -4.24 -11.36
N THR A 9 -0.60 -3.50 -12.34
CA THR A 9 -0.91 -3.66 -13.77
C THR A 9 0.12 -4.47 -14.57
N ASP A 10 1.28 -4.75 -13.97
CA ASP A 10 2.37 -5.43 -14.67
C ASP A 10 2.11 -6.93 -14.93
N PHE A 11 1.04 -7.51 -14.36
CA PHE A 11 0.78 -8.96 -14.33
C PHE A 11 -0.32 -9.45 -15.31
N TRP A 12 -0.59 -8.69 -16.37
CA TRP A 12 -1.59 -9.01 -17.40
C TRP A 12 -1.42 -10.37 -18.09
N SER A 13 -0.23 -10.98 -18.03
CA SER A 13 0.08 -12.25 -18.70
C SER A 13 -0.18 -13.50 -17.86
N ILE A 14 -0.55 -13.35 -16.58
CA ILE A 14 -0.60 -14.45 -15.61
C ILE A 14 -2.03 -14.79 -15.14
N GLY A 15 -3.06 -14.05 -15.59
CA GLY A 15 -4.46 -14.28 -15.21
C GLY A 15 -5.50 -13.83 -16.25
N SER A 16 -6.78 -13.96 -15.91
CA SER A 16 -7.94 -13.58 -16.74
C SER A 16 -8.21 -12.08 -16.76
N GLU A 17 -7.90 -11.40 -15.65
CA GLU A 17 -8.02 -9.95 -15.48
C GLU A 17 -6.67 -9.23 -15.64
N SER A 18 -6.72 -8.02 -16.19
CA SER A 18 -5.52 -7.27 -16.59
C SER A 18 -4.79 -6.57 -15.44
N ALA A 19 -5.41 -6.41 -14.28
CA ALA A 19 -4.84 -5.68 -13.15
C ALA A 19 -5.44 -6.16 -11.81
N VAL A 20 -4.62 -6.18 -10.75
CA VAL A 20 -5.12 -6.31 -9.38
C VAL A 20 -5.31 -4.92 -8.81
N GLU A 21 -6.53 -4.58 -8.39
CA GLU A 21 -6.88 -3.29 -7.79
C GLU A 21 -7.66 -3.51 -6.49
N PHE A 22 -7.33 -2.75 -5.45
CA PHE A 22 -8.08 -2.75 -4.20
C PHE A 22 -7.87 -1.45 -3.41
N ASP A 23 -8.84 -1.16 -2.55
CA ASP A 23 -8.75 -0.09 -1.56
C ASP A 23 -8.28 -0.62 -0.21
N ALA A 24 -7.52 0.21 0.51
CA ALA A 24 -7.04 -0.03 1.86
C ALA A 24 -7.59 1.04 2.81
N TYR A 25 -8.51 0.64 3.68
CA TYR A 25 -9.12 1.46 4.73
C TYR A 25 -8.56 1.09 6.10
N MET A 26 -8.48 2.08 7.00
CA MET A 26 -8.13 1.84 8.40
C MET A 26 -9.22 0.99 9.07
N ILE A 27 -8.82 -0.05 9.80
CA ILE A 27 -9.76 -0.85 10.59
C ILE A 27 -10.32 -0.01 11.76
N PRO A 28 -11.66 0.12 11.91
CA PRO A 28 -12.27 0.82 13.03
C PRO A 28 -11.99 0.12 14.37
N GLU A 29 -11.95 0.89 15.47
CA GLU A 29 -11.67 0.34 16.81
C GLU A 29 -12.65 -0.75 17.26
N THR A 30 -13.89 -0.69 16.78
CA THR A 30 -14.94 -1.69 17.05
C THR A 30 -14.68 -3.04 16.37
N GLU A 31 -13.81 -3.08 15.35
CA GLU A 31 -13.49 -4.26 14.54
C GLU A 31 -12.05 -4.73 14.77
N LEU A 32 -11.31 -4.11 15.69
CA LEU A 32 -9.94 -4.51 16.00
C LEU A 32 -9.92 -5.85 16.74
N GLU A 33 -9.18 -6.80 16.18
CA GLU A 33 -8.87 -8.08 16.81
C GLU A 33 -7.62 -7.99 17.71
N MET A 34 -7.46 -8.97 18.60
CA MET A 34 -6.28 -9.03 19.47
C MET A 34 -5.01 -9.17 18.62
N GLY A 35 -4.11 -8.20 18.72
CA GLY A 35 -2.86 -8.15 17.95
C GLY A 35 -2.83 -7.07 16.88
N HIS A 36 -3.97 -6.44 16.55
CA HIS A 36 -4.00 -5.27 15.69
C HIS A 36 -3.54 -4.00 16.43
N PHE A 37 -2.86 -3.13 15.70
CA PHE A 37 -2.45 -1.81 16.14
C PHE A 37 -3.51 -0.77 15.80
N ARG A 38 -4.03 -0.13 16.84
CA ARG A 38 -5.00 0.97 16.71
C ARG A 38 -4.44 2.08 15.82
N LEU A 39 -5.24 2.51 14.84
CA LEU A 39 -4.93 3.53 13.82
C LEU A 39 -3.85 3.17 12.78
N LEU A 40 -3.29 1.97 12.82
CA LEU A 40 -2.23 1.55 11.91
C LEU A 40 -2.63 0.39 11.00
N ASP A 41 -3.40 -0.58 11.50
CA ASP A 41 -3.85 -1.68 10.67
C ASP A 41 -4.94 -1.26 9.66
N VAL A 42 -4.91 -1.93 8.52
CA VAL A 42 -5.83 -1.77 7.39
C VAL A 42 -6.48 -3.10 7.05
N ASP A 43 -7.65 -3.04 6.40
CA ASP A 43 -8.38 -4.20 5.90
C ASP A 43 -7.59 -4.96 4.82
N ASN A 44 -7.03 -4.25 3.83
CA ASN A 44 -6.25 -4.81 2.74
C ASN A 44 -4.82 -4.25 2.76
N ARG A 45 -3.85 -5.13 3.02
CA ARG A 45 -2.43 -4.78 3.01
C ARG A 45 -1.88 -4.81 1.59
N THR A 46 -0.96 -3.90 1.28
CA THR A 46 -0.26 -3.93 0.01
C THR A 46 0.92 -4.90 0.07
N VAL A 47 0.93 -5.92 -0.78
CA VAL A 47 1.90 -7.02 -0.68
C VAL A 47 3.01 -6.82 -1.72
N VAL A 48 4.26 -6.98 -1.31
CA VAL A 48 5.42 -6.85 -2.21
C VAL A 48 6.43 -7.99 -2.03
N PRO A 49 7.16 -8.40 -3.09
CA PRO A 49 8.13 -9.47 -3.00
C PRO A 49 9.44 -9.01 -2.34
N LEU A 50 9.99 -9.87 -1.49
CA LEU A 50 11.31 -9.73 -0.87
C LEU A 50 12.43 -9.62 -1.92
N ASN A 51 13.48 -8.84 -1.61
CA ASN A 51 14.72 -8.71 -2.40
C ASN A 51 14.51 -8.33 -3.87
N THR A 52 13.38 -7.70 -4.19
CA THR A 52 13.05 -7.26 -5.54
C THR A 52 13.07 -5.73 -5.60
N HIS A 53 13.55 -5.18 -6.72
CA HIS A 53 13.44 -3.75 -6.97
C HIS A 53 11.99 -3.39 -7.25
N ILE A 54 11.36 -2.69 -6.31
CA ILE A 54 9.98 -2.24 -6.43
C ILE A 54 9.97 -0.78 -6.85
N ARG A 55 9.06 -0.45 -7.77
CA ARG A 55 8.77 0.90 -8.20
C ARG A 55 7.33 1.22 -7.81
N VAL A 56 7.14 2.26 -7.01
CA VAL A 56 5.80 2.75 -6.69
C VAL A 56 5.58 4.07 -7.42
N LEU A 57 4.46 4.16 -8.12
CA LEU A 57 3.96 5.37 -8.74
C LEU A 57 2.88 5.96 -7.83
N ILE A 58 3.04 7.21 -7.44
CA ILE A 58 2.24 7.85 -6.40
C ILE A 58 1.60 9.11 -6.99
N SER A 59 0.27 9.18 -6.91
CA SER A 59 -0.54 10.32 -7.33
C SER A 59 -1.74 10.44 -6.40
N SER A 60 -2.51 11.51 -6.54
CA SER A 60 -3.77 11.72 -5.82
C SER A 60 -4.90 12.02 -6.81
N ALA A 61 -6.11 11.59 -6.46
CA ALA A 61 -7.34 11.89 -7.18
C ALA A 61 -8.08 13.14 -6.65
N ASP A 62 -7.71 13.64 -5.46
CA ASP A 62 -8.43 14.74 -4.78
C ASP A 62 -7.50 15.88 -4.34
N VAL A 63 -6.87 15.78 -3.18
CA VAL A 63 -6.00 16.81 -2.57
C VAL A 63 -4.57 16.27 -2.41
N LEU A 64 -3.69 17.06 -1.80
CA LEU A 64 -2.35 16.58 -1.44
C LEU A 64 -2.43 15.50 -0.36
N HIS A 65 -1.70 14.40 -0.58
CA HIS A 65 -1.36 13.40 0.43
C HIS A 65 0.14 13.12 0.37
N SER A 66 0.65 12.24 1.22
CA SER A 66 2.04 11.79 1.11
C SER A 66 2.18 10.34 1.53
N TRP A 67 2.58 9.49 0.58
CA TRP A 67 2.78 8.06 0.80
C TRP A 67 4.14 7.87 1.47
N THR A 68 4.13 7.40 2.71
CA THR A 68 5.32 7.36 3.58
C THR A 68 5.41 6.04 4.32
N VAL A 69 6.53 5.34 4.16
CA VAL A 69 6.91 4.14 4.92
C VAL A 69 8.29 4.38 5.54
N PRO A 70 8.36 4.87 6.79
CA PRO A 70 9.60 5.35 7.40
C PRO A 70 10.69 4.29 7.53
N SER A 71 10.32 3.05 7.83
CA SER A 71 11.27 1.93 7.99
C SER A 71 11.98 1.53 6.69
N LEU A 72 11.42 1.90 5.53
CA LEU A 72 12.07 1.79 4.23
C LEU A 72 12.79 3.08 3.79
N GLY A 73 12.64 4.17 4.57
CA GLY A 73 13.16 5.49 4.20
C GLY A 73 12.47 6.08 2.97
N VAL A 74 11.23 5.66 2.68
CA VAL A 74 10.49 6.11 1.49
C VAL A 74 9.41 7.10 1.90
N LYS A 75 9.42 8.26 1.25
CA LYS A 75 8.38 9.29 1.32
C LYS A 75 8.26 9.95 -0.04
N ALA A 76 7.05 10.07 -0.57
CA ALA A 76 6.77 10.94 -1.70
C ALA A 76 5.33 11.46 -1.66
N ASP A 77 5.18 12.72 -2.04
CA ASP A 77 3.88 13.39 -2.05
C ASP A 77 3.03 12.88 -3.20
N ALA A 78 1.76 12.65 -2.92
CA ALA A 78 0.72 12.35 -3.89
C ALA A 78 0.07 13.68 -4.30
N VAL A 79 0.42 14.16 -5.50
CA VAL A 79 -0.02 15.48 -5.98
C VAL A 79 -1.03 15.29 -7.12
N PRO A 80 -2.25 15.85 -7.02
CA PRO A 80 -3.22 15.76 -8.12
C PRO A 80 -2.63 16.27 -9.43
N GLY A 81 -2.75 15.47 -10.50
CA GLY A 81 -2.21 15.79 -11.82
C GLY A 81 -0.70 15.55 -12.00
N ARG A 82 0.00 14.94 -11.02
CA ARG A 82 1.42 14.57 -11.14
C ARG A 82 1.66 13.15 -10.61
N LEU A 83 2.36 12.35 -11.41
CA LEU A 83 2.79 11.01 -11.02
C LEU A 83 4.24 11.05 -10.50
N ASN A 84 4.41 10.92 -9.19
CA ASN A 84 5.73 10.78 -8.58
C ASN A 84 6.17 9.31 -8.56
N GLN A 85 7.47 9.07 -8.57
CA GLN A 85 8.03 7.73 -8.58
C GLN A 85 9.04 7.57 -7.44
N VAL A 86 8.90 6.50 -6.68
CA VAL A 86 9.89 6.05 -5.70
C VAL A 86 10.34 4.63 -6.01
N LYS A 87 11.56 4.29 -5.61
CA LYS A 87 12.14 2.95 -5.78
C LYS A 87 12.73 2.49 -4.45
N PHE A 88 12.51 1.24 -4.10
CA PHE A 88 13.11 0.63 -2.91
C PHE A 88 13.34 -0.87 -3.12
N ILE A 89 14.07 -1.48 -2.19
CA ILE A 89 14.22 -2.93 -2.06
C ILE A 89 13.95 -3.27 -0.61
N ALA A 90 12.98 -4.15 -0.36
CA ALA A 90 12.77 -4.69 0.97
C ALA A 90 13.68 -5.92 1.18
N GLN A 91 14.59 -5.84 2.15
CA GLN A 91 15.60 -6.89 2.39
C GLN A 91 15.21 -7.89 3.47
N ARG A 92 14.13 -7.62 4.22
CA ARG A 92 13.63 -8.48 5.29
C ARG A 92 12.12 -8.65 5.15
N PRO A 93 11.59 -9.88 5.32
CA PRO A 93 10.16 -10.12 5.30
C PRO A 93 9.48 -9.50 6.53
N GLY A 94 8.17 -9.28 6.45
CA GLY A 94 7.35 -8.78 7.55
C GLY A 94 6.49 -7.56 7.19
N LEU A 95 5.88 -6.96 8.21
CA LEU A 95 4.99 -5.81 8.06
C LEU A 95 5.74 -4.49 8.25
N TYR A 96 5.48 -3.56 7.33
CA TYR A 96 6.04 -2.22 7.30
C TYR A 96 4.89 -1.23 7.36
N PHE A 97 4.85 -0.47 8.46
CA PHE A 97 3.80 0.51 8.71
C PHE A 97 4.20 1.91 8.26
N GLY A 98 3.20 2.67 7.85
CA GLY A 98 3.31 4.04 7.36
C GLY A 98 2.05 4.83 7.64
N GLN A 99 2.13 6.16 7.49
CA GLN A 99 1.00 7.07 7.63
C GLN A 99 1.12 8.21 6.62
N CYS A 100 -0.01 8.82 6.27
CA CYS A 100 0.00 10.03 5.47
C CYS A 100 0.79 11.14 6.17
N SER A 101 1.75 11.74 5.46
CA SER A 101 2.68 12.75 6.01
C SER A 101 2.51 14.14 5.38
N GLU A 102 1.31 14.43 4.86
CA GLU A 102 0.88 15.71 4.29
C GLU A 102 -0.58 15.98 4.65
N ILE A 103 -0.91 17.19 5.09
CA ILE A 103 -2.25 17.52 5.62
C ILE A 103 -3.33 17.36 4.54
N CYS A 104 -4.30 16.47 4.78
CA CYS A 104 -5.30 16.10 3.76
C CYS A 104 -6.77 16.19 4.22
N GLY A 105 -7.03 16.90 5.34
CA GLY A 105 -8.37 17.16 5.86
C GLY A 105 -8.69 16.48 7.20
N ALA A 106 -9.98 16.30 7.50
CA ALA A 106 -10.45 15.89 8.82
C ALA A 106 -9.91 14.53 9.30
N ASN A 107 -9.82 13.55 8.40
CA ASN A 107 -9.34 12.21 8.74
C ASN A 107 -7.89 11.98 8.30
N HIS A 108 -7.07 13.04 8.27
CA HIS A 108 -5.66 12.96 7.91
C HIS A 108 -4.89 11.89 8.72
N SER A 109 -5.19 11.76 10.01
CA SER A 109 -4.56 10.78 10.90
C SER A 109 -5.05 9.33 10.71
N PHE A 110 -6.06 9.10 9.86
CA PHE A 110 -6.81 7.84 9.78
C PHE A 110 -6.72 7.17 8.40
N MET A 111 -5.62 7.39 7.69
CA MET A 111 -5.30 6.73 6.42
C MET A 111 -3.89 6.12 6.46
N PRO A 112 -3.68 5.07 7.29
CA PRO A 112 -2.40 4.40 7.42
C PRO A 112 -2.06 3.61 6.15
N ILE A 113 -0.80 3.21 6.08
CA ILE A 113 -0.22 2.39 5.02
C ILE A 113 0.34 1.15 5.71
N VAL A 114 -0.04 -0.03 5.23
CA VAL A 114 0.58 -1.29 5.66
C VAL A 114 1.07 -2.03 4.45
N MET A 115 2.38 -2.24 4.40
CA MET A 115 3.05 -3.03 3.38
C MET A 115 3.51 -4.34 3.97
N GLU A 116 3.19 -5.44 3.32
CA GLU A 116 3.61 -6.78 3.70
C GLU A 116 4.67 -7.29 2.71
N VAL A 117 5.84 -7.67 3.25
CA VAL A 117 6.95 -8.19 2.45
C VAL A 117 7.00 -9.71 2.62
N VAL A 118 6.75 -10.43 1.53
CA VAL A 118 6.66 -11.90 1.51
C VAL A 118 7.68 -12.50 0.55
N SER A 119 7.82 -13.83 0.57
CA SER A 119 8.64 -14.53 -0.43
C SER A 119 8.08 -14.31 -1.84
N THR A 120 8.92 -14.39 -2.87
CA THR A 120 8.47 -14.23 -4.25
C THR A 120 7.37 -15.23 -4.64
N ASN A 121 7.44 -16.47 -4.13
CA ASN A 121 6.43 -17.48 -4.40
C ASN A 121 5.08 -17.13 -3.77
N ASP A 122 5.08 -16.67 -2.52
CA ASP A 122 3.84 -16.26 -1.84
C ASP A 122 3.24 -15.02 -2.49
N PHE A 123 4.07 -14.08 -2.94
CA PHE A 123 3.62 -12.92 -3.72
C PHE A 123 2.95 -13.35 -5.02
N LEU A 124 3.54 -14.28 -5.79
CA LEU A 124 2.93 -14.77 -7.03
C LEU A 124 1.61 -15.49 -6.76
N ASN A 125 1.54 -16.32 -5.71
CA ASN A 125 0.30 -16.98 -5.31
C ASN A 125 -0.77 -15.96 -4.90
N TRP A 126 -0.38 -14.91 -4.18
CA TRP A 126 -1.27 -13.81 -3.80
C TRP A 126 -1.82 -13.09 -5.02
N VAL A 127 -0.99 -12.74 -6.00
CA VAL A 127 -1.44 -12.12 -7.26
C VAL A 127 -2.44 -13.02 -7.99
N LEU A 128 -2.15 -14.32 -8.09
CA LEU A 128 -3.02 -15.29 -8.76
C LEU A 128 -4.38 -15.45 -8.05
N CYS A 129 -4.40 -15.47 -6.71
CA CYS A 129 -5.62 -15.58 -5.93
C CYS A 129 -6.56 -14.36 -6.09
N PHE A 130 -6.01 -13.19 -6.38
CA PHE A 130 -6.80 -11.99 -6.69
C PHE A 130 -7.44 -12.02 -8.09
N GLN A 131 -6.97 -12.93 -8.96
CA GLN A 131 -7.42 -13.05 -10.36
C GLN A 131 -8.32 -14.29 -10.60
N GLU A 132 -8.66 -15.05 -9.55
CA GLU A 132 -9.70 -16.08 -9.57
C GLU A 132 -11.09 -15.48 -9.29
#